data_AF-A0A945VVG7-F1
#
_entry.id   AF-A0A945VVG7-F1
#
_cell.length_a   1.000
_cell.length_b   1.000
_cell.length_c   1.000
_cell.angle_alpha   90.00
_cell.angle_beta   90.00
_cell.angle_gamma   90.00
#
_symmetry.space_group_name_H-M   'P 1'
#
loop_
_entity.id
_entity.type
_entity.pdbx_description
1 polymer ?
#
loop_
_entity_poly.entity_id
_entity_poly.type
_entity_poly.pdbx_seq_one_letter_code
_entity_poly.pdbx_strand_id
1 'polypeptide(L)'
;MEYSQYIKEIDYHFECRLWEKACAEDKASRYAEYIREYPEGEFVQQADNAIKNIKETDKLWIDACKVDTIEGLEEYLEKRPLGRHDEEANRRIKELKVDAQKWVRADKEGTRVAYIRYQQESINGKFLSKAKQKIKQFDRDEKAWVNAKNIDNIESYQEYLQKFPDGEYVDKVRKRLSPLQSEKACWDGVKLSGDLTRYEEYSKQYPSGKYIKEAKQFIAEENKSWKKAVSEDTIKSYLNYINKYSKSPNSLSAKEKIDLINSDDAAWSAAKTGYSYKALMDYKKNFTNGRHLDEIESILSEEKRDWIGAEKSDTVKKYNDYISKYDDWPNSCSAKNRLKYLAADEAKTVRLKNDCVIDFNQKCCADRDIVSHGLTVYERSLLGEVIVADKRTDFFVFKYTYFASKVGVIFKSKKRFSNLEKIIFLKFDEIDRMYEVNEFTYMESSSSEFEGAIKFPTEKLYILSKYTDFRFLTN
;
A
#
# COMPACT_ATOMS: atom_id res chain seq x y z
N MET A 1 103.87 -76.52 64.20
CA MET A 1 102.83 -76.01 63.29
C MET A 1 103.16 -76.51 61.90
N GLU A 2 102.37 -77.44 61.40
CA GLU A 2 102.56 -78.03 60.07
C GLU A 2 102.10 -77.04 59.00
N TYR A 3 102.86 -76.94 57.91
CA TYR A 3 102.63 -76.05 56.78
C TYR A 3 101.20 -76.13 56.19
N SER A 4 100.53 -77.28 56.36
CA SER A 4 99.15 -77.51 55.93
C SER A 4 98.11 -76.70 56.72
N GLN A 5 98.37 -76.40 57.99
CA GLN A 5 97.46 -75.65 58.85
C GLN A 5 97.49 -74.15 58.50
N TYR A 6 98.67 -73.63 58.18
CA TYR A 6 98.87 -72.24 57.76
C TYR A 6 98.23 -71.93 56.39
N ILE A 7 98.27 -72.86 55.44
CA ILE A 7 97.60 -72.71 54.14
C ILE A 7 96.08 -72.64 54.29
N LYS A 8 95.49 -73.46 55.19
CA LYS A 8 94.06 -73.44 55.46
C LYS A 8 93.60 -72.13 56.11
N GLU A 9 94.39 -71.56 57.02
CA GLU A 9 94.10 -70.26 57.62
C GLU A 9 94.17 -69.12 56.61
N ILE A 10 95.15 -69.13 55.70
CA ILE A 10 95.25 -68.15 54.62
C ILE A 10 94.05 -68.24 53.67
N ASP A 11 93.67 -69.45 53.27
CA ASP A 11 92.54 -69.67 52.35
C ASP A 11 91.21 -69.20 52.97
N TYR A 12 91.00 -69.50 54.26
CA TYR A 12 89.86 -69.00 55.03
C TYR A 12 89.81 -67.47 55.10
N HIS A 13 90.95 -66.80 55.26
CA HIS A 13 91.01 -65.34 55.23
C HIS A 13 90.65 -64.75 53.86
N PHE A 14 90.99 -65.42 52.77
CA PHE A 14 90.59 -64.99 51.42
C PHE A 14 89.10 -65.20 51.17
N GLU A 15 88.55 -66.34 51.62
CA GLU A 15 87.11 -66.61 51.60
C GLU A 15 86.32 -65.54 52.35
N CYS A 16 86.72 -65.22 53.58
CA CYS A 16 86.09 -64.19 54.40
C CYS A 16 86.04 -62.83 53.70
N ARG A 17 87.15 -62.41 53.05
CA ARG A 17 87.17 -61.13 52.31
C ARG A 17 86.25 -61.14 51.10
N LEU A 18 86.16 -62.25 50.39
CA LEU A 18 85.28 -62.36 49.23
C LEU A 18 83.81 -62.34 49.65
N TRP A 19 83.48 -63.02 50.76
CA TRP A 19 82.17 -62.95 51.41
C TRP A 19 81.82 -61.55 51.88
N GLU A 20 82.73 -60.87 52.60
CA GLU A 20 82.55 -59.48 53.04
C GLU A 20 82.26 -58.54 51.85
N LYS A 21 82.97 -58.74 50.73
CA LYS A 21 82.73 -57.99 49.49
C LYS A 21 81.37 -58.32 48.87
N ALA A 22 80.97 -59.59 48.88
CA ALA A 22 79.66 -60.01 48.37
C ALA A 22 78.52 -59.42 49.21
N CYS A 23 78.65 -59.42 50.54
CA CYS A 23 77.73 -58.78 51.48
C CYS A 23 77.70 -57.26 51.32
N ALA A 24 78.86 -56.61 51.12
CA ALA A 24 78.94 -55.16 50.96
C ALA A 24 78.28 -54.68 49.67
N GLU A 25 78.36 -55.46 48.59
CA GLU A 25 77.72 -55.11 47.32
C GLU A 25 76.26 -55.58 47.21
N ASP A 26 75.86 -56.58 47.99
CA ASP A 26 74.52 -57.18 48.08
C ASP A 26 73.84 -57.43 46.73
N LYS A 27 74.60 -58.06 45.81
CA LYS A 27 74.13 -58.42 44.46
C LYS A 27 74.12 -59.92 44.29
N ALA A 28 73.04 -60.45 43.70
CA ALA A 28 72.95 -61.86 43.34
C ALA A 28 74.15 -62.35 42.51
N SER A 29 74.74 -61.50 41.67
CA SER A 29 75.95 -61.82 40.89
C SER A 29 77.21 -61.97 41.75
N ARG A 30 77.32 -61.25 42.88
CA ARG A 30 78.48 -61.30 43.79
C ARG A 30 78.42 -62.49 44.73
N TYR A 31 77.24 -62.82 45.23
CA TYR A 31 77.04 -64.08 45.96
C TYR A 31 77.27 -65.29 45.05
N ALA A 32 76.86 -65.23 43.77
CA ALA A 32 77.14 -66.30 42.80
C ALA A 32 78.64 -66.41 42.46
N GLU A 33 79.36 -65.29 42.42
CA GLU A 33 80.83 -65.24 42.29
C GLU A 33 81.49 -65.90 43.50
N TYR A 34 81.07 -65.57 44.73
CA TYR A 34 81.55 -66.21 45.96
C TYR A 34 81.36 -67.74 45.94
N ILE A 35 80.16 -68.23 45.62
CA ILE A 35 79.86 -69.68 45.54
C ILE A 35 80.72 -70.37 44.46
N ARG A 36 81.04 -69.69 43.36
CA ARG A 36 81.87 -70.26 42.29
C ARG A 36 83.32 -70.42 42.71
N GLU A 37 83.88 -69.44 43.43
CA GLU A 37 85.27 -69.49 43.89
C GLU A 37 85.42 -70.41 45.13
N TYR A 38 84.40 -70.48 45.99
CA TYR A 38 84.37 -71.31 47.21
C TYR A 38 83.11 -72.19 47.29
N PRO A 39 83.01 -73.25 46.48
CA PRO A 39 81.79 -74.08 46.38
C PRO A 39 81.52 -74.94 47.62
N GLU A 40 82.53 -75.21 48.44
CA GLU A 40 82.43 -75.91 49.74
C GLU A 40 82.64 -74.95 50.92
N GLY A 41 82.57 -73.63 50.67
CA GLY A 41 82.82 -72.59 51.67
C GLY A 41 81.76 -72.52 52.78
N GLU A 42 82.13 -71.95 53.93
CA GLU A 42 81.27 -71.88 55.12
C GLU A 42 80.01 -71.02 54.88
N PHE A 43 80.08 -70.03 53.98
CA PHE A 43 79.00 -69.08 53.73
C PHE A 43 78.15 -69.44 52.51
N VAL A 44 78.36 -70.58 51.85
CA VAL A 44 77.63 -70.98 50.61
C VAL A 44 76.12 -70.98 50.83
N GLN A 45 75.64 -71.55 51.94
CA GLN A 45 74.20 -71.58 52.25
C GLN A 45 73.63 -70.18 52.49
N GLN A 46 74.41 -69.27 53.07
CA GLN A 46 74.01 -67.88 53.29
C GLN A 46 73.98 -67.12 51.96
N ALA A 47 74.96 -67.35 51.09
CA ALA A 47 75.03 -66.79 49.74
C ALA A 47 73.84 -67.24 48.87
N ASP A 48 73.48 -68.53 48.87
CA ASP A 48 72.32 -69.06 48.13
C ASP A 48 71.00 -68.46 48.62
N ASN A 49 70.84 -68.36 49.95
CA ASN A 49 69.68 -67.71 50.54
C ASN A 49 69.61 -66.21 50.15
N ALA A 50 70.74 -65.51 50.14
CA ALA A 50 70.81 -64.11 49.69
C ALA A 50 70.43 -63.96 48.21
N ILE A 51 70.94 -64.83 47.32
CA ILE A 51 70.57 -64.84 45.90
C ILE A 51 69.07 -65.05 45.71
N LYS A 52 68.49 -66.02 46.42
CA LYS A 52 67.05 -66.31 46.33
C LYS A 52 66.22 -65.11 46.80
N ASN A 53 66.58 -64.54 47.94
CA ASN A 53 65.92 -63.36 48.51
C ASN A 53 66.00 -62.15 47.56
N ILE A 54 67.16 -61.89 46.96
CA ILE A 54 67.34 -60.79 45.99
C ILE A 54 66.49 -61.03 44.74
N LYS A 55 66.49 -62.24 44.17
CA LYS A 55 65.69 -62.56 42.98
C LYS A 55 64.19 -62.40 43.22
N GLU A 56 63.69 -62.85 44.36
CA GLU A 56 62.29 -62.67 44.74
C GLU A 56 61.94 -61.19 44.96
N THR A 57 62.84 -60.42 45.57
CA THR A 57 62.64 -58.99 45.83
C THR A 57 62.67 -58.16 44.54
N ASP A 58 63.63 -58.41 43.66
CA ASP A 58 63.70 -57.74 42.35
C ASP A 58 62.48 -58.10 41.51
N LYS A 59 61.93 -59.31 41.62
CA LYS A 59 60.68 -59.68 40.95
C LYS A 59 59.48 -58.87 41.48
N LEU A 60 59.32 -58.76 42.80
CA LEU A 60 58.24 -57.96 43.40
C LEU A 60 58.34 -56.48 43.00
N TRP A 61 59.54 -55.93 42.99
CA TRP A 61 59.79 -54.56 42.53
C TRP A 61 59.47 -54.38 41.04
N ILE A 62 59.90 -55.31 40.19
CA ILE A 62 59.57 -55.30 38.75
C ILE A 62 58.06 -55.34 38.55
N ASP A 63 57.34 -56.18 39.29
CA ASP A 63 55.90 -56.29 39.18
C ASP A 63 55.20 -55.01 39.70
N ALA A 64 55.67 -54.41 40.78
CA ALA A 64 55.18 -53.11 41.25
C ALA A 64 55.43 -51.98 40.23
N CYS A 65 56.61 -51.95 39.59
CA CYS A 65 56.95 -51.01 38.53
C CYS A 65 56.08 -51.20 37.27
N LYS A 66 55.68 -52.43 36.94
CA LYS A 66 54.77 -52.69 35.81
C LYS A 66 53.37 -52.14 36.08
N VAL A 67 52.90 -52.25 37.32
CA VAL A 67 51.57 -51.76 37.70
C VAL A 67 51.58 -50.24 37.86
N ASP A 68 52.64 -49.67 38.42
CA ASP A 68 52.86 -48.22 38.63
C ASP A 68 51.64 -47.53 39.27
N THR A 69 51.23 -48.09 40.42
CA THR A 69 50.14 -47.58 41.26
C THR A 69 50.65 -47.35 42.67
N ILE A 70 49.98 -46.46 43.40
CA ILE A 70 50.30 -46.20 44.81
C ILE A 70 50.11 -47.49 45.60
N GLU A 71 49.01 -48.21 45.35
CA GLU A 71 48.65 -49.45 46.02
C GLU A 71 49.69 -50.56 45.76
N GLY A 72 50.13 -50.75 44.51
CA GLY A 72 51.14 -51.77 44.19
C GLY A 72 52.54 -51.45 44.73
N LEU A 73 52.90 -50.17 44.85
CA LEU A 73 54.17 -49.75 45.47
C LEU A 73 54.10 -49.81 47.00
N GLU A 74 52.96 -49.48 47.61
CA GLU A 74 52.72 -49.64 49.05
C GLU A 74 52.71 -51.13 49.45
N GLU A 75 52.15 -52.02 48.62
CA GLU A 75 52.21 -53.48 48.82
C GLU A 75 53.66 -54.02 48.75
N TYR A 76 54.48 -53.49 47.84
CA TYR A 76 55.92 -53.82 47.79
C TYR A 76 56.63 -53.44 49.11
N LEU A 77 56.40 -52.21 49.59
CA LEU A 77 56.98 -51.69 50.83
C LEU A 77 56.50 -52.47 52.07
N GLU A 78 55.23 -52.88 52.13
CA GLU A 78 54.68 -53.66 53.23
C GLU A 78 55.30 -55.06 53.31
N LYS A 79 55.47 -55.72 52.15
CA LYS A 79 56.08 -57.05 52.07
C LYS A 79 57.57 -57.03 52.39
N ARG A 80 58.26 -55.90 52.19
CA ARG A 80 59.71 -55.78 52.40
C ARG A 80 60.10 -54.40 52.99
N PRO A 81 59.96 -54.23 54.31
CA PRO A 81 60.48 -53.04 54.99
C PRO A 81 62.01 -52.98 54.91
N LEU A 82 62.59 -51.82 54.57
CA LEU A 82 64.04 -51.56 54.41
C LEU A 82 64.67 -52.30 53.21
N GLY A 83 63.89 -52.51 52.15
CA GLY A 83 64.36 -53.06 50.88
C GLY A 83 65.24 -52.09 50.08
N ARG A 84 66.10 -52.64 49.22
CA ARG A 84 67.01 -51.87 48.36
C ARG A 84 66.33 -50.88 47.38
N HIS A 85 65.02 -51.02 47.11
CA HIS A 85 64.26 -50.12 46.24
C HIS A 85 63.26 -49.24 47.01
N ASP A 86 63.32 -49.20 48.35
CA ASP A 86 62.36 -48.47 49.17
C ASP A 86 62.37 -46.96 48.91
N GLU A 87 63.55 -46.37 48.75
CA GLU A 87 63.68 -44.94 48.42
C GLU A 87 63.03 -44.62 47.07
N GLU A 88 63.23 -45.50 46.08
CA GLU A 88 62.67 -45.34 44.75
C GLU A 88 61.14 -45.52 44.76
N ALA A 89 60.64 -46.52 45.48
CA ALA A 89 59.21 -46.75 45.69
C ALA A 89 58.55 -45.54 46.35
N ASN A 90 59.13 -45.03 47.45
CA ASN A 90 58.61 -43.87 48.18
C ASN A 90 58.65 -42.59 47.34
N ARG A 91 59.73 -42.38 46.57
CA ARG A 91 59.84 -41.27 45.63
C ARG A 91 58.73 -41.33 44.58
N ARG A 92 58.51 -42.52 43.99
CA ARG A 92 57.47 -42.72 42.98
C ARG A 92 56.06 -42.53 43.55
N ILE A 93 55.79 -43.07 44.74
CA ILE A 93 54.51 -42.84 45.46
C ILE A 93 54.25 -41.35 45.66
N LYS A 94 55.27 -40.58 46.09
CA LYS A 94 55.14 -39.14 46.28
C LYS A 94 54.81 -38.42 44.97
N GLU A 95 55.47 -38.76 43.87
CA GLU A 95 55.17 -38.20 42.55
C GLU A 95 53.74 -38.52 42.10
N LEU A 96 53.30 -39.77 42.25
CA LEU A 96 51.94 -40.21 41.90
C LEU A 96 50.88 -39.49 42.75
N LYS A 97 51.13 -39.31 44.05
CA LYS A 97 50.24 -38.56 44.95
C LYS A 97 50.12 -37.09 44.53
N VAL A 98 51.23 -36.44 44.18
CA VAL A 98 51.22 -35.04 43.70
C VAL A 98 50.47 -34.92 42.36
N ASP A 99 50.71 -35.82 41.41
CA ASP A 99 50.01 -35.80 40.12
C ASP A 99 48.49 -36.02 40.29
N ALA A 100 48.10 -36.97 41.15
CA ALA A 100 46.69 -37.22 41.47
C ALA A 100 46.01 -35.99 42.10
N GLN A 101 46.68 -35.29 43.02
CA GLN A 101 46.15 -34.06 43.62
C GLN A 101 45.93 -32.95 42.57
N LYS A 102 46.89 -32.75 41.66
CA LYS A 102 46.76 -31.79 40.55
C LYS A 102 45.57 -32.14 39.65
N TRP A 103 45.38 -33.42 39.34
CA TRP A 103 44.24 -33.89 38.55
C TRP A 103 42.91 -33.65 39.26
N VAL A 104 42.79 -34.06 40.54
CA VAL A 104 41.57 -33.84 41.34
C VAL A 104 41.19 -32.37 41.40
N ARG A 105 42.17 -31.48 41.55
CA ARG A 105 41.94 -30.03 41.48
C ARG A 105 41.40 -29.61 40.12
N ALA A 106 42.04 -30.05 39.04
CA ALA A 106 41.62 -29.70 37.69
C ALA A 106 40.20 -30.20 37.37
N ASP A 107 39.87 -31.42 37.78
CA ASP A 107 38.57 -32.03 37.55
C ASP A 107 37.46 -31.42 38.42
N LYS A 108 37.78 -31.06 39.66
CA LYS A 108 36.87 -30.32 40.54
C LYS A 108 36.55 -28.92 40.00
N GLU A 109 37.54 -28.22 39.48
CA GLU A 109 37.33 -26.92 38.84
C GLU A 109 36.56 -27.09 37.52
N GLY A 110 36.80 -28.19 36.79
CA GLY A 110 36.02 -28.57 35.61
C GLY A 110 36.12 -27.60 34.45
N THR A 111 37.11 -26.69 34.41
CA THR A 111 37.25 -25.67 33.37
C THR A 111 38.36 -26.00 32.38
N ARG A 112 38.26 -25.48 31.15
CA ARG A 112 39.32 -25.59 30.13
C ARG A 112 40.68 -25.13 30.66
N VAL A 113 40.72 -23.99 31.37
CA VAL A 113 41.94 -23.43 31.96
C VAL A 113 42.56 -24.37 32.99
N ALA A 114 41.73 -25.00 33.84
CA ALA A 114 42.23 -25.93 34.85
C ALA A 114 42.88 -27.17 34.23
N TYR A 115 42.31 -27.72 33.16
CA TYR A 115 42.89 -28.85 32.43
C TYR A 115 44.15 -28.46 31.64
N ILE A 116 44.21 -27.25 31.07
CA ILE A 116 45.43 -26.72 30.42
C ILE A 116 46.56 -26.58 31.44
N ARG A 117 46.26 -26.05 32.63
CA ARG A 117 47.23 -25.95 33.72
C ARG A 117 47.75 -27.32 34.12
N TYR A 118 46.88 -28.33 34.28
CA TYR A 118 47.33 -29.70 34.52
C TYR A 118 48.24 -30.22 33.40
N GLN A 119 47.89 -29.99 32.12
CA GLN A 119 48.71 -30.40 30.98
C GLN A 119 50.11 -29.76 31.00
N GLN A 120 50.24 -28.52 31.46
CA GLN A 120 51.52 -27.80 31.55
C GLN A 120 52.35 -28.23 32.78
N GLU A 121 51.70 -28.45 33.92
CA GLU A 121 52.37 -28.79 35.18
C GLU A 121 52.67 -30.30 35.34
N SER A 122 52.04 -31.15 34.52
CA SER A 122 52.14 -32.63 34.54
C SER A 122 52.32 -33.20 33.14
N ILE A 123 53.41 -32.83 32.45
CA ILE A 123 53.69 -33.21 31.04
C ILE A 123 53.74 -34.73 30.84
N ASN A 124 54.14 -35.50 31.85
CA ASN A 124 54.16 -36.97 31.85
C ASN A 124 53.20 -37.56 32.90
N GLY A 125 52.21 -36.80 33.33
CA GLY A 125 51.24 -37.24 34.34
C GLY A 125 50.31 -38.35 33.85
N LYS A 126 49.83 -39.17 34.78
CA LYS A 126 48.97 -40.33 34.49
C LYS A 126 47.64 -39.92 33.87
N PHE A 127 47.17 -38.70 34.14
CA PHE A 127 45.88 -38.19 33.65
C PHE A 127 45.99 -37.27 32.42
N LEU A 128 47.18 -37.13 31.82
CA LEU A 128 47.41 -36.23 30.69
C LEU A 128 46.47 -36.50 29.50
N SER A 129 46.26 -37.77 29.16
CA SER A 129 45.36 -38.15 28.06
C SER A 129 43.90 -37.75 28.35
N LYS A 130 43.45 -37.89 29.60
CA LYS A 130 42.11 -37.46 30.03
C LYS A 130 41.99 -35.93 30.00
N ALA A 131 43.00 -35.20 30.48
CA ALA A 131 43.04 -33.74 30.39
C ALA A 131 42.96 -33.26 28.93
N LYS A 132 43.76 -33.85 28.02
CA LYS A 132 43.72 -33.55 26.58
C LYS A 132 42.36 -33.84 25.96
N GLN A 133 41.68 -34.91 26.38
CA GLN A 133 40.33 -35.23 25.91
C GLN A 133 39.32 -34.17 26.38
N LYS A 134 39.38 -33.75 27.65
CA LYS A 134 38.53 -32.68 28.20
C LYS A 134 38.76 -31.36 27.45
N ILE A 135 40.01 -30.97 27.22
CA ILE A 135 40.35 -29.76 26.44
C ILE A 135 39.74 -29.84 25.03
N LYS A 136 39.89 -30.98 24.35
CA LYS A 136 39.28 -31.18 23.02
C LYS A 136 37.75 -31.06 23.03
N GLN A 137 37.07 -31.39 24.14
CA GLN A 137 35.63 -31.20 24.26
C GLN A 137 35.28 -29.71 24.33
N PHE A 138 36.02 -28.93 25.12
CA PHE A 138 35.87 -27.47 25.15
C PHE A 138 36.16 -26.82 23.79
N ASP A 139 37.21 -27.26 23.08
CA ASP A 139 37.54 -26.72 21.76
C ASP A 139 36.42 -27.00 20.73
N ARG A 140 35.73 -28.15 20.85
CA ARG A 140 34.58 -28.49 19.99
C ARG A 140 33.36 -27.62 20.31
N ASP A 141 33.10 -27.38 21.60
CA ASP A 141 32.03 -26.50 22.06
C ASP A 141 32.25 -25.07 21.54
N GLU A 142 33.43 -24.50 21.78
CA GLU A 142 33.80 -23.16 21.31
C GLU A 142 33.69 -23.04 19.78
N LYS A 143 34.20 -24.02 19.04
CA LYS A 143 34.10 -24.03 17.58
C LYS A 143 32.64 -24.08 17.10
N ALA A 144 31.79 -24.88 17.74
CA ALA A 144 30.37 -24.96 17.41
C ALA A 144 29.65 -23.64 17.71
N TRP A 145 29.96 -23.01 18.84
CA TRP A 145 29.44 -21.68 19.19
C TRP A 145 29.87 -20.62 18.17
N VAL A 146 31.15 -20.54 17.83
CA VAL A 146 31.67 -19.58 16.84
C VAL A 146 30.98 -19.77 15.49
N ASN A 147 30.79 -21.02 15.05
CA ASN A 147 30.06 -21.31 13.83
C ASN A 147 28.60 -20.84 13.90
N ALA A 148 27.89 -21.18 14.98
CA ALA A 148 26.50 -20.77 15.17
C ALA A 148 26.35 -19.24 15.19
N LYS A 149 27.25 -18.55 15.89
CA LYS A 149 27.32 -17.08 15.96
C LYS A 149 27.63 -16.43 14.61
N ASN A 150 28.50 -17.02 13.79
CA ASN A 150 28.84 -16.47 12.47
C ASN A 150 27.67 -16.62 11.48
N ILE A 151 26.93 -17.73 11.57
CA ILE A 151 25.74 -17.96 10.75
C ILE A 151 24.54 -17.12 11.24
N ASP A 152 24.42 -16.95 12.55
CA ASP A 152 23.42 -16.12 13.25
C ASP A 152 21.96 -16.38 12.83
N ASN A 153 21.53 -17.64 12.85
CA ASN A 153 20.14 -18.01 12.57
C ASN A 153 19.59 -19.03 13.57
N ILE A 154 18.28 -19.27 13.50
CA ILE A 154 17.56 -20.13 14.44
C ILE A 154 18.11 -21.56 14.37
N GLU A 155 18.33 -22.05 13.17
CA GLU A 155 18.77 -23.42 12.89
C GLU A 155 20.16 -23.70 13.48
N SER A 156 21.12 -22.79 13.30
CA SER A 156 22.49 -22.95 13.78
C SER A 156 22.57 -22.91 15.32
N TYR A 157 21.76 -22.06 15.96
CA TYR A 157 21.66 -22.00 17.41
C TYR A 157 20.94 -23.21 18.01
N GLN A 158 19.90 -23.72 17.35
CA GLN A 158 19.23 -24.97 17.77
C GLN A 158 20.17 -26.18 17.64
N GLU A 159 20.94 -26.26 16.56
CA GLU A 159 21.95 -27.31 16.37
C GLU A 159 23.02 -27.26 17.47
N TYR A 160 23.47 -26.07 17.85
CA TYR A 160 24.39 -25.91 18.99
C TYR A 160 23.77 -26.45 20.29
N LEU A 161 22.56 -26.02 20.64
CA LEU A 161 21.87 -26.45 21.87
C LEU A 161 21.63 -27.96 21.91
N GLN A 162 21.43 -28.59 20.75
CA GLN A 162 21.28 -30.04 20.66
C GLN A 162 22.60 -30.79 20.90
N LYS A 163 23.70 -30.28 20.34
CA LYS A 163 25.03 -30.92 20.46
C LYS A 163 25.71 -30.64 21.80
N PHE A 164 25.44 -29.49 22.41
CA PHE A 164 26.07 -29.01 23.64
C PHE A 164 24.99 -28.49 24.62
N PRO A 165 24.13 -29.39 25.16
CA PRO A 165 23.02 -28.98 26.04
C PRO A 165 23.48 -28.33 27.34
N ASP A 166 24.67 -28.70 27.82
CA ASP A 166 25.34 -28.16 29.02
C ASP A 166 26.62 -27.38 28.65
N GLY A 167 26.72 -26.89 27.41
CA GLY A 167 27.88 -26.15 26.92
C GLY A 167 28.03 -24.76 27.55
N GLU A 168 29.24 -24.20 27.48
CA GLU A 168 29.56 -22.90 28.12
C GLU A 168 28.75 -21.74 27.51
N TYR A 169 28.32 -21.87 26.26
CA TYR A 169 27.66 -20.79 25.52
C TYR A 169 26.14 -20.91 25.47
N VAL A 170 25.54 -21.89 26.17
CA VAL A 170 24.07 -22.14 26.16
C VAL A 170 23.27 -20.88 26.48
N ASP A 171 23.65 -20.13 27.51
CA ASP A 171 22.93 -18.91 27.90
C ASP A 171 23.04 -17.80 26.86
N LYS A 172 24.22 -17.64 26.25
CA LYS A 172 24.44 -16.67 25.16
C LYS A 172 23.62 -17.04 23.93
N VAL A 173 23.57 -18.33 23.61
CA VAL A 173 22.77 -18.87 22.50
C VAL A 173 21.28 -18.64 22.75
N ARG A 174 20.75 -19.00 23.92
CA ARG A 174 19.34 -18.77 24.27
C ARG A 174 18.97 -17.28 24.22
N LYS A 175 19.83 -16.42 24.75
CA LYS A 175 19.64 -14.96 24.73
C LYS A 175 19.57 -14.41 23.31
N ARG A 176 20.37 -14.94 22.37
CA ARG A 176 20.33 -14.53 20.96
C ARG A 176 19.19 -15.17 20.19
N LEU A 177 18.86 -16.42 20.48
CA LEU A 177 17.83 -17.21 19.80
C LEU A 177 16.42 -16.67 20.07
N SER A 178 16.14 -16.23 21.30
CA SER A 178 14.82 -15.72 21.70
C SER A 178 14.25 -14.63 20.78
N PRO A 179 14.94 -13.50 20.51
CA PRO A 179 14.39 -12.47 19.63
C PRO A 179 14.22 -12.95 18.17
N LEU A 180 15.11 -13.82 17.68
CA LEU A 180 14.98 -14.39 16.32
C LEU A 180 13.72 -15.26 16.20
N GLN A 181 13.43 -16.07 17.20
CA GLN A 181 12.21 -16.88 17.25
C GLN A 181 10.96 -16.01 17.37
N SER A 182 10.99 -14.97 18.19
CA SER A 182 9.87 -14.03 18.33
C SER A 182 9.57 -13.29 17.02
N GLU A 183 10.59 -12.79 16.32
CA GLU A 183 10.43 -12.16 15.01
C GLU A 183 9.87 -13.14 13.99
N LYS A 184 10.41 -14.36 13.91
CA LYS A 184 9.92 -15.40 12.98
C LYS A 184 8.45 -15.74 13.25
N ALA A 185 8.07 -15.96 14.51
CA ALA A 185 6.69 -16.27 14.87
C ALA A 185 5.74 -15.11 14.53
N CYS A 186 6.17 -13.87 14.78
CA CYS A 186 5.43 -12.67 14.37
C CYS A 186 5.23 -12.65 12.84
N TRP A 187 6.30 -12.86 12.07
CA TRP A 187 6.24 -12.87 10.61
C TRP A 187 5.35 -13.99 10.04
N ASP A 188 5.42 -15.19 10.60
CA ASP A 188 4.56 -16.31 10.19
C ASP A 188 3.08 -15.95 10.41
N GLY A 189 2.76 -15.28 11.53
CA GLY A 189 1.42 -14.76 11.81
C GLY A 189 0.96 -13.62 10.90
N VAL A 190 1.88 -12.78 10.43
CA VAL A 190 1.62 -11.73 9.43
C VAL A 190 1.26 -12.37 8.09
N LYS A 191 2.08 -13.29 7.60
CA LYS A 191 1.84 -13.99 6.31
C LYS A 191 0.52 -14.75 6.29
N LEU A 192 0.20 -15.47 7.36
CA LEU A 192 -1.05 -16.23 7.45
C LEU A 192 -2.29 -15.34 7.46
N SER A 193 -2.19 -14.12 7.99
CA SER A 193 -3.34 -13.21 8.06
C SER A 193 -3.80 -12.71 6.68
N GLY A 194 -2.83 -12.46 5.78
CA GLY A 194 -3.05 -11.74 4.52
C GLY A 194 -3.51 -10.28 4.71
N ASP A 195 -3.34 -9.72 5.90
CA ASP A 195 -3.86 -8.42 6.31
C ASP A 195 -2.77 -7.35 6.22
N LEU A 196 -3.04 -6.30 5.42
CA LEU A 196 -2.12 -5.18 5.21
C LEU A 196 -1.71 -4.51 6.52
N THR A 197 -2.63 -4.35 7.48
CA THR A 197 -2.35 -3.68 8.75
C THR A 197 -1.28 -4.43 9.53
N ARG A 198 -1.29 -5.77 9.50
CA ARG A 198 -0.24 -6.57 10.14
C ARG A 198 1.13 -6.43 9.48
N TYR A 199 1.17 -6.28 8.15
CA TYR A 199 2.43 -5.99 7.45
C TYR A 199 3.00 -4.62 7.84
N GLU A 200 2.14 -3.62 8.00
CA GLU A 200 2.55 -2.28 8.46
C GLU A 200 3.04 -2.29 9.91
N GLU A 201 2.33 -2.98 10.80
CA GLU A 201 2.74 -3.18 12.20
C GLU A 201 4.08 -3.90 12.29
N TYR A 202 4.27 -4.98 11.54
CA TYR A 202 5.55 -5.68 11.45
C TYR A 202 6.67 -4.75 10.97
N SER A 203 6.41 -3.96 9.93
CA SER A 203 7.39 -3.01 9.38
C SER A 203 7.83 -1.94 10.41
N LYS A 204 6.90 -1.52 11.28
CA LYS A 204 7.17 -0.59 12.40
C LYS A 204 7.90 -1.26 13.55
N GLN A 205 7.53 -2.49 13.91
CA GLN A 205 8.11 -3.23 15.03
C GLN A 205 9.51 -3.76 14.72
N TYR A 206 9.77 -4.15 13.46
CA TYR A 206 11.05 -4.70 13.01
C TYR A 206 11.62 -3.93 11.80
N PRO A 207 12.02 -2.63 11.95
CA PRO A 207 12.47 -1.80 10.84
C PRO A 207 13.75 -2.31 10.13
N SER A 208 14.53 -3.13 10.82
CA SER A 208 15.74 -3.80 10.31
C SER A 208 15.65 -5.32 10.42
N GLY A 209 14.44 -5.85 10.55
CA GLY A 209 14.19 -7.29 10.65
C GLY A 209 14.51 -8.03 9.37
N LYS A 210 14.67 -9.35 9.47
CA LYS A 210 14.96 -10.27 8.37
C LYS A 210 13.93 -10.17 7.24
N TYR A 211 12.65 -10.01 7.60
CA TYR A 211 11.54 -10.03 6.64
C TYR A 211 11.01 -8.65 6.23
N ILE A 212 11.75 -7.57 6.54
CA ILE A 212 11.31 -6.20 6.27
C ILE A 212 11.11 -5.91 4.78
N LYS A 213 11.92 -6.54 3.92
CA LYS A 213 11.85 -6.34 2.47
C LYS A 213 10.57 -6.92 1.91
N GLU A 214 10.24 -8.14 2.31
CA GLU A 214 9.02 -8.84 1.95
C GLU A 214 7.79 -8.11 2.46
N ALA A 215 7.84 -7.59 3.70
CA ALA A 215 6.74 -6.81 4.25
C ALA A 215 6.47 -5.53 3.45
N LYS A 216 7.53 -4.76 3.16
CA LYS A 216 7.43 -3.54 2.35
C LYS A 216 6.99 -3.82 0.92
N GLN A 217 7.41 -4.93 0.34
CA GLN A 217 6.97 -5.34 -0.99
C GLN A 217 5.47 -5.60 -1.02
N PHE A 218 4.92 -6.34 -0.06
CA PHE A 218 3.48 -6.59 0.02
C PHE A 218 2.69 -5.26 0.13
N ILE A 219 3.13 -4.35 1.00
CA ILE A 219 2.51 -3.03 1.17
C ILE A 219 2.56 -2.24 -0.14
N ALA A 220 3.67 -2.25 -0.85
CA ALA A 220 3.82 -1.53 -2.12
C ALA A 220 2.94 -2.12 -3.23
N GLU A 221 2.82 -3.45 -3.30
CA GLU A 221 1.98 -4.14 -4.28
C GLU A 221 0.49 -3.91 -4.07
N GLU A 222 0.04 -3.88 -2.81
CA GLU A 222 -1.33 -3.52 -2.46
C GLU A 222 -1.62 -2.07 -2.87
N ASN A 223 -0.74 -1.13 -2.49
CA ASN A 223 -0.91 0.29 -2.82
C ASN A 223 -0.98 0.53 -4.34
N LYS A 224 -0.15 -0.20 -5.10
CA LYS A 224 -0.18 -0.15 -6.57
C LYS A 224 -1.50 -0.67 -7.11
N SER A 225 -2.02 -1.77 -6.58
CA SER A 225 -3.31 -2.33 -6.99
C SER A 225 -4.47 -1.40 -6.65
N TRP A 226 -4.45 -0.76 -5.47
CA TRP A 226 -5.47 0.20 -5.07
C TRP A 226 -5.46 1.43 -5.99
N LYS A 227 -4.29 2.03 -6.22
CA LYS A 227 -4.14 3.17 -7.15
C LYS A 227 -4.66 2.83 -8.56
N LYS A 228 -4.38 1.63 -9.04
CA LYS A 228 -4.91 1.15 -10.32
C LYS A 228 -6.44 1.06 -10.31
N ALA A 229 -7.03 0.48 -9.26
CA ALA A 229 -8.48 0.35 -9.16
C ALA A 229 -9.17 1.71 -9.16
N VAL A 230 -8.63 2.68 -8.41
CA VAL A 230 -9.10 4.06 -8.37
C VAL A 230 -8.90 4.79 -9.70
N SER A 231 -7.80 4.56 -10.42
CA SER A 231 -7.58 5.21 -11.72
C SER A 231 -8.49 4.67 -12.83
N GLU A 232 -8.87 3.40 -12.75
CA GLU A 232 -9.81 2.79 -13.69
C GLU A 232 -11.26 3.13 -13.33
N ASP A 233 -11.55 3.32 -12.04
CA ASP A 233 -12.85 3.71 -11.47
C ASP A 233 -14.04 2.90 -12.02
N THR A 234 -13.87 1.57 -12.12
CA THR A 234 -14.93 0.66 -12.59
C THR A 234 -15.28 -0.36 -11.52
N ILE A 235 -16.52 -0.86 -11.54
CA ILE A 235 -16.94 -1.97 -10.65
C ILE A 235 -15.95 -3.14 -10.78
N LYS A 236 -15.55 -3.48 -12.01
CA LYS A 236 -14.63 -4.59 -12.29
C LYS A 236 -13.26 -4.37 -11.64
N SER A 237 -12.69 -3.16 -11.70
CA SER A 237 -11.38 -2.86 -11.12
C SER A 237 -11.42 -2.94 -9.59
N TYR A 238 -12.48 -2.44 -8.95
CA TYR A 238 -12.69 -2.54 -7.51
C TYR A 238 -12.95 -3.99 -7.05
N LEU A 239 -13.75 -4.77 -7.78
CA LEU A 239 -13.96 -6.19 -7.47
C LEU A 239 -12.67 -7.01 -7.59
N ASN A 240 -11.85 -6.75 -8.62
CA ASN A 240 -10.54 -7.40 -8.76
C ASN A 240 -9.63 -7.07 -7.57
N TYR A 241 -9.65 -5.81 -7.12
CA TYR A 241 -8.91 -5.37 -5.95
C TYR A 241 -9.39 -6.07 -4.67
N ILE A 242 -10.70 -6.08 -4.40
CA ILE A 242 -11.31 -6.76 -3.24
C ILE A 242 -10.99 -8.25 -3.23
N ASN A 243 -11.06 -8.91 -4.39
CA ASN A 243 -10.77 -10.34 -4.50
C ASN A 243 -9.32 -10.66 -4.08
N LYS A 244 -8.37 -9.76 -4.38
CA LYS A 244 -6.97 -9.94 -4.01
C LYS A 244 -6.66 -9.50 -2.58
N TYR A 245 -7.29 -8.42 -2.10
CA TYR A 245 -6.98 -7.79 -0.81
C TYR A 245 -8.23 -7.60 0.05
N SER A 246 -9.00 -8.67 0.22
CA SER A 246 -10.32 -8.63 0.88
C SER A 246 -10.31 -8.17 2.34
N LYS A 247 -9.15 -8.24 3.00
CA LYS A 247 -8.94 -7.79 4.38
C LYS A 247 -8.19 -6.47 4.49
N SER A 248 -7.83 -5.83 3.37
CA SER A 248 -7.20 -4.51 3.40
C SER A 248 -8.21 -3.45 3.85
N PRO A 249 -7.81 -2.39 4.57
CA PRO A 249 -8.66 -1.23 4.85
C PRO A 249 -9.30 -0.64 3.58
N ASN A 250 -8.55 -0.59 2.47
CA ASN A 250 -9.03 -0.09 1.18
C ASN A 250 -10.13 -0.98 0.56
N SER A 251 -10.34 -2.21 1.03
CA SER A 251 -11.43 -3.07 0.55
C SER A 251 -12.81 -2.53 0.92
N LEU A 252 -12.93 -1.83 2.06
CA LEU A 252 -14.15 -1.13 2.46
C LEU A 252 -14.39 0.05 1.52
N SER A 253 -13.36 0.88 1.30
CA SER A 253 -13.44 1.99 0.34
C SER A 253 -13.77 1.52 -1.09
N ALA A 254 -13.27 0.35 -1.51
CA ALA A 254 -13.62 -0.25 -2.80
C ALA A 254 -15.11 -0.64 -2.88
N LYS A 255 -15.68 -1.18 -1.80
CA LYS A 255 -17.12 -1.51 -1.73
C LYS A 255 -17.98 -0.24 -1.78
N GLU A 256 -17.62 0.77 -1.00
CA GLU A 256 -18.29 2.08 -1.02
C GLU A 256 -18.28 2.69 -2.43
N LYS A 257 -17.14 2.60 -3.15
CA LYS A 257 -17.04 3.05 -4.54
C LYS A 257 -17.98 2.29 -5.48
N ILE A 258 -18.09 0.97 -5.33
CA ILE A 258 -19.03 0.15 -6.11
C ILE A 258 -20.48 0.58 -5.83
N ASP A 259 -20.85 0.81 -4.57
CA ASP A 259 -22.20 1.21 -4.19
C ASP A 259 -22.58 2.58 -4.75
N LEU A 260 -21.65 3.55 -4.68
CA LEU A 260 -21.82 4.86 -5.31
C LEU A 260 -22.01 4.73 -6.82
N ILE A 261 -21.20 3.89 -7.47
CA ILE A 261 -21.27 3.66 -8.90
C ILE A 261 -22.63 3.08 -9.30
N ASN A 262 -23.10 2.06 -8.58
CA ASN A 262 -24.40 1.43 -8.82
C ASN A 262 -25.57 2.39 -8.59
N SER A 263 -25.49 3.22 -7.55
CA SER A 263 -26.53 4.21 -7.25
C SER A 263 -26.63 5.27 -8.34
N ASP A 264 -25.49 5.73 -8.87
CA ASP A 264 -25.43 6.66 -10.00
C ASP A 264 -26.02 6.03 -11.27
N ASP A 265 -25.58 4.82 -11.64
CA ASP A 265 -26.08 4.10 -12.82
C ASP A 265 -27.59 3.84 -12.75
N ALA A 266 -28.10 3.49 -11.57
CA ALA A 266 -29.53 3.25 -11.36
C ALA A 266 -30.34 4.55 -11.52
N ALA A 267 -29.85 5.66 -10.97
CA ALA A 267 -30.48 6.97 -11.13
C ALA A 267 -30.46 7.42 -12.60
N TRP A 268 -29.36 7.17 -13.31
CA TRP A 268 -29.26 7.45 -14.74
C TRP A 268 -30.24 6.60 -15.56
N SER A 269 -30.31 5.30 -15.29
CA SER A 269 -31.26 4.39 -15.96
C SER A 269 -32.70 4.85 -15.76
N ALA A 270 -33.06 5.28 -14.54
CA ALA A 270 -34.35 5.86 -14.25
C ALA A 270 -34.59 7.19 -15.00
N ALA A 271 -33.59 8.08 -15.05
CA ALA A 271 -33.70 9.37 -15.73
C ALA A 271 -33.86 9.24 -17.26
N LYS A 272 -33.20 8.25 -17.86
CA LYS A 272 -33.29 7.95 -19.29
C LYS A 272 -34.61 7.27 -19.66
N THR A 273 -35.27 6.61 -18.71
CA THR A 273 -36.56 5.96 -18.94
C THR A 273 -37.63 7.03 -19.21
N GLY A 274 -38.07 7.13 -20.47
CA GLY A 274 -39.07 8.11 -20.90
C GLY A 274 -38.52 9.45 -21.40
N TYR A 275 -37.19 9.67 -21.39
CA TYR A 275 -36.53 10.90 -21.89
C TYR A 275 -37.15 12.22 -21.41
N SER A 276 -37.66 12.24 -20.18
CA SER A 276 -38.27 13.45 -19.61
C SER A 276 -37.20 14.49 -19.26
N TYR A 277 -37.41 15.74 -19.68
CA TYR A 277 -36.50 16.85 -19.35
C TYR A 277 -36.32 16.99 -17.83
N LYS A 278 -37.41 16.84 -17.07
CA LYS A 278 -37.38 16.95 -15.60
C LYS A 278 -36.49 15.87 -14.98
N ALA A 279 -36.60 14.63 -15.42
CA ALA A 279 -35.83 13.52 -14.86
C ALA A 279 -34.31 13.68 -15.11
N LEU A 280 -33.93 14.18 -16.29
CA LEU A 280 -32.53 14.50 -16.61
C LEU A 280 -31.98 15.62 -15.72
N MET A 281 -32.78 16.67 -15.47
CA MET A 281 -32.39 17.78 -14.60
C MET A 281 -32.33 17.38 -13.13
N ASP A 282 -33.24 16.53 -12.66
CA ASP A 282 -33.22 15.98 -11.31
C ASP A 282 -31.97 15.11 -11.08
N TYR A 283 -31.57 14.30 -12.07
CA TYR A 283 -30.29 13.59 -12.03
C TYR A 283 -29.11 14.58 -11.94
N LYS A 284 -29.03 15.56 -12.85
CA LYS A 284 -27.93 16.55 -12.87
C LYS A 284 -27.81 17.32 -11.56
N LYS A 285 -28.94 17.58 -10.89
CA LYS A 285 -28.99 18.23 -9.57
C LYS A 285 -28.47 17.33 -8.45
N ASN A 286 -28.87 16.06 -8.44
CA ASN A 286 -28.54 15.12 -7.37
C ASN A 286 -27.13 14.50 -7.53
N PHE A 287 -26.62 14.44 -8.76
CA PHE A 287 -25.32 13.88 -9.12
C PHE A 287 -24.47 14.95 -9.81
N THR A 288 -24.04 15.97 -9.04
CA THR A 288 -23.31 17.14 -9.56
C THR A 288 -21.97 16.81 -10.22
N ASN A 289 -21.39 15.64 -9.90
CA ASN A 289 -20.21 15.06 -10.54
C ASN A 289 -20.52 13.63 -11.06
N GLY A 290 -21.76 13.39 -11.47
CA GLY A 290 -22.23 12.10 -11.93
C GLY A 290 -21.54 11.66 -13.22
N ARG A 291 -21.46 10.34 -13.42
CA ARG A 291 -20.71 9.78 -14.57
C ARG A 291 -21.40 9.98 -15.91
N HIS A 292 -22.69 10.29 -15.90
CA HIS A 292 -23.52 10.45 -17.11
C HIS A 292 -23.82 11.91 -17.45
N LEU A 293 -23.15 12.88 -16.82
CA LEU A 293 -23.36 14.30 -17.10
C LEU A 293 -23.04 14.66 -18.56
N ASP A 294 -21.97 14.11 -19.13
CA ASP A 294 -21.63 14.33 -20.55
C ASP A 294 -22.68 13.75 -21.50
N GLU A 295 -23.27 12.59 -21.15
CA GLU A 295 -24.38 12.01 -21.92
C GLU A 295 -25.62 12.92 -21.88
N ILE A 296 -25.90 13.53 -20.72
CA ILE A 296 -26.99 14.51 -20.59
C ILE A 296 -26.70 15.74 -21.44
N GLU A 297 -25.49 16.30 -21.41
CA GLU A 297 -25.14 17.45 -22.25
C GLU A 297 -25.24 17.14 -23.75
N SER A 298 -24.89 15.92 -24.16
CA SER A 298 -25.09 15.46 -25.54
C SER A 298 -26.58 15.42 -25.90
N ILE A 299 -27.43 14.89 -25.03
CA ILE A 299 -28.88 14.82 -25.22
C ILE A 299 -29.51 16.22 -25.31
N LEU A 300 -29.09 17.16 -24.45
CA LEU A 300 -29.55 18.55 -24.50
C LEU A 300 -29.10 19.27 -25.78
N SER A 301 -27.89 18.99 -26.24
CA SER A 301 -27.35 19.54 -27.48
C SER A 301 -28.08 18.99 -28.72
N GLU A 302 -28.56 17.75 -28.67
CA GLU A 302 -29.36 17.14 -29.72
C GLU A 302 -30.74 17.79 -29.82
N GLU A 303 -31.45 17.98 -28.71
CA GLU A 303 -32.74 18.68 -28.70
C GLU A 303 -32.62 20.08 -29.31
N LYS A 304 -31.58 20.83 -28.93
CA LYS A 304 -31.36 22.17 -29.45
C LYS A 304 -31.20 22.17 -30.98
N ARG A 305 -30.52 21.16 -31.52
CA ARG A 305 -30.33 21.01 -32.96
C ARG A 305 -31.64 20.65 -33.66
N ASP A 306 -32.40 19.72 -33.08
CA ASP A 306 -33.71 19.30 -33.61
C ASP A 306 -34.70 20.47 -33.61
N TRP A 307 -34.69 21.29 -32.57
CA TRP A 307 -35.49 22.52 -32.47
C TRP A 307 -35.15 23.54 -33.56
N ILE A 308 -33.87 23.89 -33.71
CA ILE A 308 -33.40 24.81 -34.77
C ILE A 308 -33.79 24.27 -36.17
N GLY A 309 -33.70 22.95 -36.36
CA GLY A 309 -34.13 22.30 -37.60
C GLY A 309 -35.63 22.45 -37.86
N ALA A 310 -36.46 22.32 -36.82
CA ALA A 310 -37.89 22.53 -36.90
C ALA A 310 -38.24 23.99 -37.21
N GLU A 311 -37.63 24.95 -36.51
CA GLU A 311 -37.80 26.39 -36.77
C GLU A 311 -37.40 26.78 -38.20
N LYS A 312 -36.27 26.26 -38.68
CA LYS A 312 -35.77 26.59 -40.03
C LYS A 312 -36.64 26.00 -41.13
N SER A 313 -37.17 24.80 -40.93
CA SER A 313 -38.05 24.17 -41.92
C SER A 313 -39.46 24.73 -41.88
N ASP A 314 -39.93 25.09 -40.69
CA ASP A 314 -41.25 25.65 -40.42
C ASP A 314 -42.42 24.86 -41.05
N THR A 315 -42.41 23.54 -40.91
CA THR A 315 -43.45 22.65 -41.45
C THR A 315 -44.19 21.89 -40.35
N VAL A 316 -45.47 21.58 -40.59
CA VAL A 316 -46.32 20.74 -39.72
C VAL A 316 -45.60 19.43 -39.38
N LYS A 317 -45.01 18.76 -40.39
CA LYS A 317 -44.27 17.52 -40.20
C LYS A 317 -43.11 17.68 -39.22
N LYS A 318 -42.27 18.71 -39.40
CA LYS A 318 -41.08 18.90 -38.55
C LYS A 318 -41.41 19.23 -37.10
N TYR A 319 -42.46 20.04 -36.85
CA TYR A 319 -42.90 20.28 -35.47
C TYR A 319 -43.55 19.05 -34.85
N ASN A 320 -44.31 18.25 -35.60
CA ASN A 320 -44.83 16.97 -35.11
C ASN A 320 -43.70 15.98 -34.76
N ASP A 321 -42.71 15.84 -35.64
CA ASP A 321 -41.52 15.00 -35.39
C ASP A 321 -40.83 15.46 -34.09
N TYR A 322 -40.63 16.77 -33.92
CA TYR A 322 -40.03 17.36 -32.73
C TYR A 322 -40.84 17.09 -31.45
N ILE A 323 -42.14 17.40 -31.45
CA ILE A 323 -43.02 17.23 -30.29
C ILE A 323 -43.11 15.75 -29.90
N SER A 324 -43.13 14.85 -30.87
CA SER A 324 -43.21 13.40 -30.60
C SER A 324 -42.02 12.88 -29.79
N LYS A 325 -40.86 13.53 -29.90
CA LYS A 325 -39.61 13.17 -29.23
C LYS A 325 -39.39 13.95 -27.93
N TYR A 326 -39.89 15.18 -27.84
CA TYR A 326 -39.57 16.14 -26.78
C TYR A 326 -40.83 16.78 -26.17
N ASP A 327 -41.90 16.01 -25.96
CA ASP A 327 -43.23 16.56 -25.63
C ASP A 327 -43.26 17.40 -24.34
N ASP A 328 -42.42 17.08 -23.35
CA ASP A 328 -42.31 17.74 -22.05
C ASP A 328 -41.10 18.67 -21.90
N TRP A 329 -40.42 18.98 -23.01
CA TRP A 329 -39.21 19.80 -23.03
C TRP A 329 -39.50 21.30 -23.19
N PRO A 330 -38.55 22.19 -22.84
CA PRO A 330 -38.77 23.63 -22.83
C PRO A 330 -39.31 24.21 -24.15
N ASN A 331 -38.81 23.76 -25.31
CA ASN A 331 -39.27 24.27 -26.61
C ASN A 331 -40.57 23.60 -27.13
N SER A 332 -41.09 22.59 -26.43
CA SER A 332 -42.31 21.89 -26.84
C SER A 332 -43.55 22.79 -26.87
N CYS A 333 -43.68 23.70 -25.90
CA CYS A 333 -44.77 24.67 -25.89
C CYS A 333 -44.73 25.59 -27.12
N SER A 334 -43.55 26.07 -27.48
CA SER A 334 -43.32 26.88 -28.68
C SER A 334 -43.65 26.09 -29.96
N ALA A 335 -43.19 24.84 -30.06
CA ALA A 335 -43.50 23.96 -31.17
C ALA A 335 -45.02 23.71 -31.33
N LYS A 336 -45.70 23.37 -30.22
CA LYS A 336 -47.16 23.13 -30.18
C LYS A 336 -47.94 24.37 -30.60
N ASN A 337 -47.51 25.54 -30.17
CA ASN A 337 -48.14 26.80 -30.58
C ASN A 337 -47.91 27.06 -32.07
N ARG A 338 -46.69 26.91 -32.59
CA ARG A 338 -46.41 27.12 -34.02
C ARG A 338 -47.19 26.16 -34.92
N LEU A 339 -47.31 24.90 -34.51
CA LEU A 339 -48.10 23.88 -35.19
C LEU A 339 -49.59 24.27 -35.34
N LYS A 340 -50.20 24.85 -34.29
CA LYS A 340 -51.60 25.32 -34.35
C LYS A 340 -51.80 26.40 -35.42
N TYR A 341 -50.85 27.31 -35.58
CA TYR A 341 -50.93 28.37 -36.60
C TYR A 341 -50.79 27.82 -38.01
N LEU A 342 -49.83 26.92 -38.24
CA LEU A 342 -49.64 26.29 -39.55
C LEU A 342 -50.88 25.48 -39.99
N ALA A 343 -51.50 24.75 -39.06
CA ALA A 343 -52.74 24.03 -39.33
C ALA A 343 -53.94 24.98 -39.64
N ALA A 344 -54.01 26.14 -39.00
CA ALA A 344 -55.04 27.14 -39.27
C ALA A 344 -54.87 27.82 -40.64
N ASP A 345 -53.62 28.05 -41.08
CA ASP A 345 -53.32 28.60 -42.40
C ASP A 345 -53.55 27.59 -43.53
N GLU A 346 -53.26 26.31 -43.31
CA GLU A 346 -53.67 25.21 -44.21
C GLU A 346 -55.20 25.11 -44.31
N ALA A 347 -55.92 25.22 -43.20
CA ALA A 347 -57.40 25.20 -43.20
C ALA A 347 -58.01 26.42 -43.92
N LYS A 348 -57.40 27.61 -43.81
CA LYS A 348 -57.80 28.81 -44.56
C LYS A 348 -57.52 28.68 -46.06
N THR A 349 -56.39 28.12 -46.46
CA THR A 349 -56.05 27.89 -47.88
C THR A 349 -56.93 26.81 -48.51
N VAL A 350 -57.36 25.79 -47.76
CA VAL A 350 -58.37 24.81 -48.21
C VAL A 350 -59.75 25.47 -48.36
N ARG A 351 -60.16 26.35 -47.43
CA ARG A 351 -61.40 27.15 -47.58
C ARG A 351 -61.37 28.04 -48.82
N LEU A 352 -60.27 28.76 -49.05
CA LEU A 352 -60.07 29.61 -50.23
C LEU A 352 -60.04 28.82 -51.55
N LYS A 353 -59.56 27.57 -51.54
CA LYS A 353 -59.61 26.68 -52.72
C LYS A 353 -61.02 26.18 -53.06
N ASN A 354 -61.90 26.06 -52.07
CA ASN A 354 -63.27 25.59 -52.26
C ASN A 354 -64.26 26.72 -52.60
N ASP A 355 -63.91 27.98 -52.33
CA ASP A 355 -64.76 29.16 -52.59
C ASP A 355 -64.39 29.94 -53.87
N CYS A 356 -63.53 29.40 -54.73
CA CYS A 356 -63.25 29.99 -56.05
C CYS A 356 -64.32 29.63 -57.10
N VAL A 357 -65.56 30.01 -56.85
CA VAL A 357 -66.55 30.33 -57.90
C VAL A 357 -67.23 31.63 -57.46
N ILE A 358 -66.63 32.77 -57.81
CA ILE A 358 -67.32 34.06 -57.69
C ILE A 358 -68.00 34.34 -59.03
N ASP A 359 -69.30 34.05 -59.03
CA ASP A 359 -70.30 34.58 -59.94
C ASP A 359 -70.40 36.11 -59.77
N PHE A 360 -70.38 36.84 -60.88
CA PHE A 360 -70.58 38.29 -60.92
C PHE A 360 -72.08 38.56 -60.75
N ASN A 361 -72.54 38.60 -59.49
CA ASN A 361 -73.70 39.34 -58.97
C ASN A 361 -74.37 38.56 -57.83
N GLN A 362 -74.10 38.91 -56.57
CA GLN A 362 -75.17 39.04 -55.57
C GLN A 362 -74.70 39.67 -54.26
N LYS A 363 -75.57 40.54 -53.75
CA LYS A 363 -75.60 41.08 -52.39
C LYS A 363 -76.09 40.01 -51.41
N CYS A 364 -75.68 40.17 -50.14
CA CYS A 364 -76.25 39.59 -48.90
C CYS A 364 -75.76 38.17 -48.55
N CYS A 365 -75.46 37.77 -47.30
CA CYS A 365 -75.58 38.37 -45.96
C CYS A 365 -74.49 37.75 -45.05
N ALA A 366 -73.95 38.51 -44.10
CA ALA A 366 -73.14 37.99 -42.99
C ALA A 366 -73.84 38.28 -41.66
N ASP A 367 -74.17 37.22 -40.92
CA ASP A 367 -74.43 37.24 -39.47
C ASP A 367 -73.06 37.39 -38.77
N ARG A 368 -72.80 38.47 -37.99
CA ARG A 368 -73.09 38.64 -36.54
C ARG A 368 -72.54 37.46 -35.72
N ASP A 369 -71.57 37.57 -34.80
CA ASP A 369 -71.16 38.61 -33.85
C ASP A 369 -69.63 38.44 -33.60
N ILE A 370 -68.80 39.48 -33.40
CA ILE A 370 -68.60 40.22 -32.15
C ILE A 370 -68.28 41.68 -32.53
N VAL A 371 -69.19 42.58 -32.18
CA VAL A 371 -69.01 44.03 -32.33
C VAL A 371 -68.61 44.60 -30.98
N SER A 372 -67.33 44.94 -30.83
CA SER A 372 -66.92 46.02 -29.95
C SER A 372 -65.80 46.78 -30.65
N HIS A 373 -66.15 47.96 -31.19
CA HIS A 373 -65.27 48.95 -31.80
C HIS A 373 -64.68 48.59 -33.18
N GLY A 374 -65.56 48.31 -34.16
CA GLY A 374 -65.42 48.76 -35.56
C GLY A 374 -64.04 48.70 -36.23
N LEU A 375 -63.29 47.62 -36.05
CA LEU A 375 -61.99 47.40 -36.70
C LEU A 375 -62.03 46.09 -37.47
N THR A 376 -62.12 46.19 -38.80
CA THR A 376 -61.95 45.05 -39.72
C THR A 376 -60.54 45.15 -40.31
N VAL A 377 -59.62 44.30 -39.86
CA VAL A 377 -58.22 44.28 -40.32
C VAL A 377 -58.10 43.37 -41.54
N TYR A 378 -57.70 43.93 -42.69
CA TYR A 378 -57.34 43.18 -43.88
C TYR A 378 -55.81 43.07 -43.93
N GLU A 379 -55.29 41.84 -43.81
CA GLU A 379 -53.88 41.44 -43.97
C GLU A 379 -52.89 41.79 -42.82
N ARG A 380 -52.05 40.82 -42.40
CA ARG A 380 -51.05 40.96 -41.31
C ARG A 380 -49.64 40.74 -41.86
N SER A 381 -48.76 41.74 -41.72
CA SER A 381 -47.32 41.67 -41.98
C SER A 381 -46.51 41.67 -40.67
N LEU A 382 -45.34 41.02 -40.68
CA LEU A 382 -44.45 40.69 -39.55
C LEU A 382 -43.80 41.88 -38.79
N LEU A 383 -44.28 43.11 -38.96
CA LEU A 383 -43.74 44.30 -38.28
C LEU A 383 -44.92 45.15 -37.78
N GLY A 384 -45.25 45.02 -36.49
CA GLY A 384 -46.51 45.47 -35.90
C GLY A 384 -46.89 46.92 -36.17
N GLU A 385 -48.09 47.16 -36.68
CA GLU A 385 -48.53 48.47 -37.17
C GLU A 385 -49.11 49.37 -36.07
N VAL A 386 -49.03 50.69 -36.31
CA VAL A 386 -49.74 51.73 -35.53
C VAL A 386 -50.95 52.19 -36.34
N ILE A 387 -52.14 52.11 -35.75
CA ILE A 387 -53.37 52.64 -36.34
C ILE A 387 -53.65 54.01 -35.73
N VAL A 388 -53.73 55.05 -36.55
CA VAL A 388 -54.23 56.37 -36.16
C VAL A 388 -55.65 56.55 -36.72
N ALA A 389 -56.61 56.85 -35.86
CA ALA A 389 -58.00 57.11 -36.26
C ALA A 389 -58.46 58.49 -35.80
N ASP A 390 -59.13 59.22 -36.71
CA ASP A 390 -59.94 60.40 -36.39
C ASP A 390 -61.43 60.03 -36.43
N LYS A 391 -62.26 60.66 -35.58
CA LYS A 391 -63.69 60.41 -35.43
C LYS A 391 -64.53 60.78 -36.67
N ARG A 392 -63.92 61.33 -37.72
CA ARG A 392 -64.55 61.62 -39.02
C ARG A 392 -63.82 60.92 -40.17
N THR A 393 -63.96 59.60 -40.20
CA THR A 393 -63.99 58.74 -41.42
C THR A 393 -62.81 58.70 -42.38
N ASP A 394 -61.61 59.16 -42.02
CA ASP A 394 -60.39 58.87 -42.80
C ASP A 394 -59.37 58.11 -41.93
N PHE A 395 -59.04 56.87 -42.33
CA PHE A 395 -57.99 56.05 -41.71
C PHE A 395 -56.71 56.16 -42.55
N PHE A 396 -55.57 56.34 -41.90
CA PHE A 396 -54.26 56.34 -42.55
C PHE A 396 -53.39 55.21 -41.99
N VAL A 397 -52.93 54.31 -42.85
CA VAL A 397 -51.98 53.25 -42.50
C VAL A 397 -50.57 53.76 -42.82
N PHE A 398 -49.69 53.80 -41.82
CA PHE A 398 -48.31 54.26 -41.99
C PHE A 398 -47.32 53.11 -41.77
N LYS A 399 -46.30 53.05 -42.63
CA LYS A 399 -45.11 52.19 -42.43
C LYS A 399 -44.14 52.89 -41.48
N TYR A 400 -43.70 52.21 -40.43
CA TYR A 400 -42.55 52.65 -39.62
C TYR A 400 -41.31 51.80 -39.96
N THR A 401 -40.14 52.37 -39.72
CA THR A 401 -38.84 51.71 -39.93
C THR A 401 -38.09 51.68 -38.62
N TYR A 402 -37.65 50.50 -38.18
CA TYR A 402 -36.87 50.33 -36.96
C TYR A 402 -35.42 50.74 -37.21
N PHE A 403 -34.85 51.60 -36.35
CA PHE A 403 -33.41 51.82 -36.29
C PHE A 403 -32.92 51.53 -34.87
N ALA A 404 -31.90 50.67 -34.77
CA ALA A 404 -31.37 50.16 -33.52
C ALA A 404 -31.11 51.31 -32.51
N SER A 405 -31.74 51.19 -31.35
CA SER A 405 -31.66 52.04 -30.13
C SER A 405 -32.42 53.38 -30.07
N LYS A 406 -33.30 53.73 -31.02
CA LYS A 406 -34.08 54.99 -30.96
C LYS A 406 -35.53 54.81 -31.44
N VAL A 407 -36.52 55.30 -30.66
CA VAL A 407 -37.95 55.25 -31.02
C VAL A 407 -38.41 56.64 -31.48
N GLY A 408 -38.82 56.74 -32.74
CA GLY A 408 -39.47 57.92 -33.30
C GLY A 408 -40.24 57.54 -34.56
N VAL A 409 -41.42 58.12 -34.75
CA VAL A 409 -42.26 57.92 -35.94
C VAL A 409 -42.29 59.23 -36.73
N ILE A 410 -41.89 59.17 -38.00
CA ILE A 410 -42.02 60.29 -38.95
C ILE A 410 -43.13 59.92 -39.91
N PHE A 411 -44.07 60.84 -40.13
CA PHE A 411 -45.14 60.67 -41.11
C PHE A 411 -45.14 61.81 -42.12
N LYS A 412 -45.56 61.51 -43.35
CA LYS A 412 -45.77 62.47 -44.43
C LYS A 412 -47.23 62.44 -44.87
N SER A 413 -47.82 63.61 -45.09
CA SER A 413 -49.18 63.73 -45.64
C SER A 413 -49.28 64.82 -46.67
N LYS A 414 -50.16 64.60 -47.67
CA LYS A 414 -50.48 65.56 -48.72
C LYS A 414 -51.55 66.59 -48.30
N LYS A 415 -52.14 66.48 -47.11
CA LYS A 415 -53.17 67.41 -46.59
C LYS A 415 -52.68 68.11 -45.31
N ARG A 416 -53.06 69.38 -45.12
CA ARG A 416 -52.81 70.15 -43.88
C ARG A 416 -53.52 69.48 -42.70
N PHE A 417 -52.78 69.24 -41.62
CA PHE A 417 -53.27 68.58 -40.41
C PHE A 417 -53.92 69.53 -39.39
N SER A 418 -54.30 70.74 -39.78
CA SER A 418 -54.75 71.81 -38.89
C SER A 418 -56.09 71.56 -38.17
N ASN A 419 -56.74 70.41 -38.37
CA ASN A 419 -58.04 70.04 -37.76
C ASN A 419 -58.00 68.70 -36.99
N LEU A 420 -56.82 68.16 -36.65
CA LEU A 420 -56.73 66.94 -35.84
C LEU A 420 -56.95 67.25 -34.36
N GLU A 421 -58.07 66.79 -33.78
CA GLU A 421 -58.36 66.97 -32.34
C GLU A 421 -57.73 65.88 -31.46
N LYS A 422 -57.53 64.65 -31.97
CA LYS A 422 -56.93 63.54 -31.19
C LYS A 422 -56.24 62.52 -32.09
N ILE A 423 -55.08 62.01 -31.65
CA ILE A 423 -54.35 60.90 -32.30
C ILE A 423 -54.24 59.79 -31.26
N ILE A 424 -54.72 58.59 -31.58
CA ILE A 424 -54.63 57.41 -30.71
C ILE A 424 -53.52 56.51 -31.26
N PHE A 425 -52.57 56.12 -30.41
CA PHE A 425 -51.56 55.11 -30.71
C PHE A 425 -51.96 53.79 -30.09
N LEU A 426 -51.87 52.70 -30.85
CA LEU A 426 -51.96 51.35 -30.32
C LEU A 426 -50.58 50.70 -30.40
N LYS A 427 -49.99 50.38 -29.26
CA LYS A 427 -48.76 49.58 -29.16
C LYS A 427 -49.14 48.21 -28.62
N PHE A 428 -48.75 47.15 -29.32
CA PHE A 428 -48.82 45.78 -28.84
C PHE A 428 -47.44 45.38 -28.28
N ASP A 429 -47.39 44.78 -27.08
CA ASP A 429 -46.20 44.11 -26.56
C ASP A 429 -46.29 42.60 -26.80
N GLU A 430 -45.28 41.83 -26.37
CA GLU A 430 -45.22 40.36 -26.51
C GLU A 430 -46.39 39.62 -25.83
N ILE A 431 -47.29 40.33 -25.13
CA ILE A 431 -48.43 39.82 -24.37
C ILE A 431 -49.75 40.52 -24.76
N ASP A 432 -49.80 41.22 -25.90
CA ASP A 432 -51.01 41.84 -26.49
C ASP A 432 -51.75 42.86 -25.57
N ARG A 433 -51.04 43.68 -24.79
CA ARG A 433 -51.66 44.78 -24.03
C ARG A 433 -51.81 46.07 -24.83
N MET A 434 -52.97 46.74 -24.74
CA MET A 434 -53.24 48.05 -25.35
C MET A 434 -52.90 49.21 -24.41
N TYR A 435 -52.26 50.26 -24.94
CA TYR A 435 -51.98 51.52 -24.23
C TYR A 435 -52.53 52.71 -25.01
N GLU A 436 -53.24 53.63 -24.36
CA GLU A 436 -53.71 54.90 -24.94
C GLU A 436 -52.68 56.00 -24.64
N VAL A 437 -52.24 56.73 -25.66
CA VAL A 437 -51.33 57.89 -25.52
C VAL A 437 -52.09 59.15 -25.91
N ASN A 438 -52.20 60.12 -24.99
CA ASN A 438 -53.10 61.27 -25.10
C ASN A 438 -52.41 62.63 -25.31
N GLU A 439 -51.07 62.70 -25.38
CA GLU A 439 -50.33 63.96 -25.53
C GLU A 439 -49.43 63.93 -26.77
N PHE A 440 -49.55 64.94 -27.64
CA PHE A 440 -48.70 65.14 -28.83
C PHE A 440 -48.47 66.63 -29.11
N THR A 441 -47.36 66.98 -29.77
CA THR A 441 -47.01 68.37 -30.13
C THR A 441 -46.65 68.45 -31.62
N TYR A 442 -47.14 69.49 -32.30
CA TYR A 442 -46.92 69.72 -33.73
C TYR A 442 -45.77 70.69 -33.98
N MET A 443 -45.04 70.53 -35.10
CA MET A 443 -44.12 71.55 -35.62
C MET A 443 -44.38 71.75 -37.12
N GLU A 444 -44.45 73.00 -37.58
CA GLU A 444 -44.56 73.31 -39.01
C GLU A 444 -43.17 73.28 -39.67
N SER A 445 -43.08 72.56 -40.79
CA SER A 445 -41.93 72.55 -41.71
C SER A 445 -42.18 73.57 -42.83
N SER A 446 -41.17 74.37 -43.18
CA SER A 446 -41.24 75.42 -44.20
C SER A 446 -41.12 74.93 -45.65
N SER A 447 -41.20 73.62 -45.88
CA SER A 447 -41.31 73.04 -47.23
C SER A 447 -42.74 72.61 -47.48
N SER A 448 -43.20 72.60 -48.73
CA SER A 448 -44.58 72.27 -49.14
C SER A 448 -45.00 70.81 -48.89
N GLU A 449 -44.39 70.13 -47.92
CA GLU A 449 -44.77 68.86 -47.31
C GLU A 449 -44.71 68.99 -45.77
N PHE A 450 -45.78 68.60 -45.07
CA PHE A 450 -45.85 68.67 -43.61
C PHE A 450 -45.13 67.45 -43.00
N GLU A 451 -44.14 67.70 -42.14
CA GLU A 451 -43.44 66.69 -41.33
C GLU A 451 -43.72 66.96 -39.85
N GLY A 452 -44.11 65.92 -39.10
CA GLY A 452 -44.37 66.00 -37.66
C GLY A 452 -43.58 64.94 -36.89
N ALA A 453 -43.26 65.22 -35.63
CA ALA A 453 -42.58 64.30 -34.71
C ALA A 453 -43.39 64.14 -33.42
N ILE A 454 -43.32 62.97 -32.79
CA ILE A 454 -44.11 62.64 -31.59
C ILE A 454 -43.18 62.28 -30.43
N LYS A 455 -43.42 62.89 -29.27
CA LYS A 455 -42.69 62.62 -28.03
C LYS A 455 -43.40 61.52 -27.25
N PHE A 456 -42.71 60.41 -26.97
CA PHE A 456 -43.21 59.40 -26.04
C PHE A 456 -42.83 59.78 -24.59
N PRO A 457 -43.57 59.30 -23.57
CA PRO A 457 -43.36 59.67 -22.16
C PRO A 457 -41.99 59.27 -21.56
N THR A 458 -41.14 58.58 -22.31
CA THR A 458 -39.81 58.17 -21.86
C THR A 458 -38.77 59.24 -22.23
N GLU A 459 -38.58 60.22 -21.35
CA GLU A 459 -37.49 61.20 -21.13
C GLU A 459 -36.51 61.65 -22.25
N LYS A 460 -36.67 61.39 -23.56
CA LYS A 460 -35.78 61.97 -24.60
C LYS A 460 -36.52 62.33 -25.90
N LEU A 461 -36.27 63.55 -26.39
CA LEU A 461 -36.81 64.13 -27.62
C LEU A 461 -35.83 63.87 -28.79
N TYR A 462 -36.31 63.42 -29.96
CA TYR A 462 -35.48 63.29 -31.16
C TYR A 462 -36.26 63.69 -32.42
N ILE A 463 -35.63 64.48 -33.29
CA ILE A 463 -36.15 64.91 -34.60
C ILE A 463 -35.10 64.55 -35.66
N LEU A 464 -35.54 64.03 -36.81
CA LEU A 464 -34.69 63.68 -37.95
C LEU A 464 -35.20 64.45 -39.18
N SER A 465 -34.39 65.33 -39.74
CA SER A 465 -34.64 66.03 -41.02
C SER A 465 -33.52 65.72 -42.01
N LYS A 466 -33.88 65.64 -43.29
CA LYS A 466 -33.15 64.99 -44.40
C LYS A 466 -31.92 65.77 -44.93
N TYR A 467 -31.49 66.84 -44.27
CA TYR A 467 -30.34 67.64 -44.71
C TYR A 467 -29.35 67.85 -43.56
N THR A 468 -28.08 67.73 -43.92
CA THR A 468 -26.86 67.66 -43.09
C THR A 468 -26.70 68.78 -42.06
N ASP A 469 -26.10 68.40 -40.92
CA ASP A 469 -25.40 69.21 -39.89
C ASP A 469 -26.15 69.82 -38.68
N PHE A 470 -26.06 69.07 -37.56
CA PHE A 470 -25.57 69.44 -36.21
C PHE A 470 -26.45 69.97 -35.04
N ARG A 471 -25.97 69.54 -33.85
CA ARG A 471 -26.03 70.05 -32.46
C ARG A 471 -27.25 69.71 -31.58
N PHE A 472 -26.92 69.06 -30.44
CA PHE A 472 -27.77 68.92 -29.27
C PHE A 472 -28.24 70.29 -28.78
N LEU A 473 -29.56 70.47 -28.67
CA LEU A 473 -30.14 71.50 -27.83
C LEU A 473 -30.64 70.81 -26.55
N THR A 474 -29.85 70.92 -25.49
CA THR A 474 -30.30 70.57 -24.13
C THR A 474 -31.21 71.68 -23.61
N ASN A 475 -32.39 71.30 -23.15
CA ASN A 475 -32.73 71.30 -21.73
C ASN A 475 -33.85 70.29 -21.50
#